data_AF-A0A2N1W8Y9-F1
#
_entry.id   AF-A0A2N1W8Y9-F1
#
_cell.length_a   1.000
_cell.length_b   1.000
_cell.length_c   1.000
_cell.angle_alpha   90.00
_cell.angle_beta   90.00
_cell.angle_gamma   90.00
#
_symmetry.space_group_name_H-M   'P 1'
#
loop_
_entity.id
_entity.type
_entity.pdbx_description
1 polymer ?
#
loop_
_entity_poly.entity_id
_entity_poly.type
_entity_poly.pdbx_seq_one_letter_code
_entity_poly.pdbx_strand_id
1 'polypeptide(L)'
;MDSIPRELVVVGDRVLITPEDGEEQRTRVGLYLPASAIDAQAVQTGLIVATGKGDPLPDPSVFDDEPWRAEERTPRHRPMQAKVGDHAIFFRKAAVE
;
A
#
# COMPACT_ATOMS: atom_id res chain seq x y z
N MET A 1 -2.61 21.18 -22.39
CA MET A 1 -1.39 21.27 -21.56
C MET A 1 -1.19 19.88 -21.03
N ASP A 2 -0.28 19.12 -21.65
CA ASP A 2 -0.04 17.72 -21.27
C ASP A 2 0.62 17.74 -19.89
N SER A 3 -0.12 17.36 -18.87
CA SER A 3 0.41 17.28 -17.51
C SER A 3 1.37 16.10 -17.45
N ILE A 4 2.59 16.33 -16.95
CA ILE A 4 3.55 15.26 -16.65
C ILE A 4 2.82 14.22 -15.77
N PRO A 5 2.77 12.94 -16.17
CA PRO A 5 2.12 11.91 -15.37
C PRO A 5 2.80 11.86 -13.99
N ARG A 6 1.99 12.00 -12.94
CA ARG A 6 2.50 11.87 -11.56
C ARG A 6 2.60 10.39 -11.24
N GLU A 7 3.81 9.90 -11.07
CA GLU A 7 4.08 8.54 -10.61
C GLU A 7 4.13 8.52 -9.08
N LEU A 8 3.34 7.64 -8.46
CA LEU A 8 3.38 7.41 -7.02
C LEU A 8 4.20 6.14 -6.73
N VAL A 9 5.36 6.33 -6.10
CA VAL A 9 6.23 5.22 -5.71
C VAL A 9 5.89 4.77 -4.29
N VAL A 10 5.46 3.52 -4.15
CA VAL A 10 5.17 2.92 -2.83
C VAL A 10 6.47 2.43 -2.19
N VAL A 11 6.76 2.89 -0.98
CA VAL A 11 7.99 2.57 -0.24
C VAL A 11 7.71 1.71 0.98
N GLY A 12 8.70 0.92 1.41
CA GLY A 12 8.62 0.07 2.59
C GLY A 12 7.55 -1.02 2.49
N ASP A 13 6.83 -1.24 3.59
CA ASP A 13 5.81 -2.27 3.79
C ASP A 13 4.37 -1.81 3.42
N ARG A 14 4.25 -0.79 2.58
CA ARG A 14 2.97 -0.18 2.22
C ARG A 14 2.38 -0.76 0.95
N VAL A 15 1.07 -0.57 0.79
CA VAL A 15 0.33 -0.88 -0.44
C VAL A 15 -0.48 0.34 -0.86
N LEU A 16 -0.59 0.55 -2.17
CA LEU A 16 -1.50 1.52 -2.76
C LEU A 16 -2.77 0.80 -3.16
N ILE A 17 -3.90 1.31 -2.68
CA ILE A 17 -5.22 0.71 -2.87
C ILE A 17 -6.08 1.72 -3.64
N THR A 18 -6.78 1.25 -4.66
CA THR A 18 -7.92 1.97 -5.26
C THR A 18 -9.17 1.54 -4.52
N PRO A 19 -9.82 2.42 -3.74
CA PRO A 19 -11.08 2.10 -3.06
C PRO A 19 -12.16 1.69 -4.08
N GLU A 20 -13.03 0.78 -3.70
CA GLU A 20 -14.16 0.40 -4.56
C GLU A 20 -15.29 1.44 -4.45
N ASP A 21 -15.52 2.17 -5.52
CA ASP A 21 -16.66 3.09 -5.61
C ASP A 21 -17.96 2.31 -5.86
N GLY A 22 -18.94 2.47 -4.98
CA GLY A 22 -20.35 2.17 -5.28
C GLY A 22 -21.11 1.31 -4.28
N GLU A 23 -20.45 0.45 -3.50
CA GLU A 23 -21.12 -0.31 -2.43
C GLU A 23 -21.33 0.53 -1.16
N GLU A 24 -20.50 1.54 -0.92
CA GLU A 24 -20.62 2.41 0.26
C GLU A 24 -21.84 3.36 0.17
N GLN A 25 -22.33 3.66 -1.04
CA GLN A 25 -23.46 4.58 -1.22
C GLN A 25 -24.82 3.93 -1.01
N ARG A 26 -24.91 2.60 -0.96
CA ARG A 26 -26.17 1.86 -0.82
C ARG A 26 -26.04 0.69 0.15
N THR A 27 -27.01 0.55 1.04
CA THR A 27 -27.14 -0.65 1.87
C THR A 27 -27.47 -1.87 1.01
N ARG A 28 -27.24 -3.08 1.57
CA ARG A 28 -27.60 -4.36 0.92
C ARG A 28 -29.07 -4.45 0.50
N VAL A 29 -29.96 -3.68 1.14
CA VAL A 29 -31.39 -3.63 0.85
C VAL A 29 -31.79 -2.48 -0.10
N GLY A 30 -30.80 -1.76 -0.66
CA GLY A 30 -31.01 -0.76 -1.70
C GLY A 30 -31.26 0.67 -1.20
N LEU A 31 -31.11 0.95 0.10
CA LEU A 31 -31.23 2.31 0.64
C LEU A 31 -29.95 3.09 0.44
N TYR A 32 -30.05 4.32 -0.06
CA TYR A 32 -28.91 5.22 -0.16
C TYR A 32 -28.44 5.72 1.20
N LEU A 33 -27.12 5.75 1.40
CA LEU A 33 -26.50 6.25 2.62
C LEU A 33 -26.17 7.75 2.47
N PRO A 34 -26.46 8.58 3.49
CA PRO A 34 -25.98 9.96 3.52
C PRO A 34 -24.45 9.98 3.68
N ALA A 35 -23.80 11.06 3.25
CA ALA A 35 -22.34 11.21 3.35
C ALA A 35 -21.80 10.95 4.77
N SER A 36 -22.52 11.41 5.80
CA SER A 36 -22.14 11.18 7.20
C SER A 36 -22.11 9.71 7.63
N ALA A 37 -22.91 8.85 7.01
CA ALA A 37 -22.90 7.41 7.30
C ALA A 37 -21.73 6.70 6.62
N ILE A 38 -21.37 7.14 5.41
CA ILE A 38 -20.20 6.65 4.66
C ILE A 38 -18.92 7.04 5.41
N ASP A 39 -18.84 8.28 5.89
CA ASP A 39 -17.68 8.76 6.65
C ASP A 39 -17.52 8.11 8.02
N ALA A 40 -18.63 7.64 8.62
CA ALA A 40 -18.61 6.93 9.89
C ALA A 40 -18.13 5.46 9.75
N GLN A 41 -18.00 4.93 8.53
CA GLN A 41 -17.58 3.54 8.32
C GLN A 41 -16.09 3.37 8.64
N ALA A 42 -15.81 2.54 9.64
CA ALA A 42 -14.45 2.33 10.14
C ALA A 42 -13.58 1.47 9.21
N VAL A 43 -14.20 0.70 8.31
CA VAL A 43 -13.56 -0.30 7.43
C VAL A 43 -13.95 -0.01 5.99
N GLN A 44 -12.99 -0.10 5.08
CA GLN A 44 -13.18 0.02 3.65
C GLN A 44 -12.55 -1.16 2.91
N THR A 45 -12.94 -1.31 1.65
CA THR A 45 -12.42 -2.33 0.75
C THR A 45 -11.90 -1.71 -0.53
N GLY A 46 -10.97 -2.38 -1.20
CA GLY A 46 -10.40 -1.88 -2.45
C GLY A 46 -9.44 -2.85 -3.12
N LEU A 47 -8.99 -2.49 -4.32
CA LEU A 47 -8.04 -3.27 -5.10
C LEU A 47 -6.62 -2.75 -4.90
N ILE A 48 -5.66 -3.64 -4.67
CA ILE A 48 -4.25 -3.27 -4.59
C ILE A 48 -3.71 -3.00 -6.00
N VAL A 49 -3.21 -1.79 -6.23
CA VAL A 49 -2.65 -1.37 -7.53
C VAL A 49 -1.13 -1.24 -7.53
N ALA A 50 -0.51 -1.06 -6.36
CA ALA A 50 0.94 -1.11 -6.20
C ALA A 50 1.34 -1.59 -4.81
N THR A 51 2.53 -2.19 -4.71
CA THR A 51 3.09 -2.71 -3.46
C THR A 51 4.50 -2.17 -3.26
N GLY A 52 4.86 -1.88 -2.02
CA GLY A 52 6.22 -1.49 -1.66
C GLY A 52 7.21 -2.67 -1.72
N LYS A 53 8.46 -2.39 -1.38
CA LYS A 53 9.55 -3.39 -1.36
C LYS A 53 9.43 -4.39 -0.21
N GLY A 54 8.65 -4.07 0.81
CA GLY A 54 8.53 -4.81 2.07
C GLY A 54 9.58 -4.39 3.11
N ASP A 55 9.80 -5.26 4.10
CA ASP A 55 10.67 -4.96 5.23
C ASP A 55 12.15 -5.06 4.85
N PRO A 56 13.01 -4.10 5.22
CA PRO A 56 14.44 -4.25 5.04
C PRO A 56 14.97 -5.40 5.91
N LEU A 57 15.80 -6.25 5.31
CA LEU A 57 16.49 -7.33 6.02
C LEU A 57 17.89 -6.85 6.41
N PRO A 58 18.35 -7.14 7.64
CA PRO A 58 19.73 -6.88 8.01
C PRO A 58 20.64 -7.75 7.15
N ASP A 59 21.72 -7.16 6.66
CA ASP A 59 22.73 -7.86 5.90
C ASP A 59 23.85 -8.33 6.85
N PRO A 60 24.00 -9.64 7.12
CA PRO A 60 25.03 -10.14 8.01
C PRO A 60 26.45 -9.97 7.46
N SER A 61 26.64 -9.77 6.15
CA SER A 61 27.96 -9.51 5.52
C SER A 61 28.58 -8.18 5.96
N VAL A 62 27.78 -7.29 6.56
CA VAL A 62 28.24 -5.99 7.07
C VAL A 62 29.36 -6.13 8.11
N PHE A 63 29.46 -7.28 8.78
CA PHE A 63 30.49 -7.57 9.78
C PHE A 63 31.73 -8.29 9.24
N ASP A 64 31.69 -8.80 7.99
CA ASP A 64 32.75 -9.64 7.42
C ASP A 64 33.68 -8.89 6.45
N ASP A 65 33.25 -7.76 5.87
CA ASP A 65 34.05 -7.07 4.83
C ASP A 65 35.00 -6.00 5.38
N GLU A 66 36.25 -6.07 4.94
CA GLU A 66 37.25 -5.02 5.14
C GLU A 66 36.81 -3.70 4.44
N PRO A 67 37.02 -2.51 5.05
CA PRO A 67 36.46 -1.24 4.58
C PRO A 67 36.80 -0.85 3.13
N TRP A 68 37.91 -1.35 2.60
CA TRP A 68 38.40 -1.07 1.25
C TRP A 68 37.88 -2.05 0.17
N ARG A 69 37.18 -3.12 0.55
CA ARG A 69 36.56 -4.09 -0.36
C ARG A 69 35.04 -3.94 -0.52
N ALA A 70 34.45 -2.91 0.07
CA ALA A 70 33.00 -2.73 0.04
C ALA A 70 32.48 -2.60 -1.40
N GLU A 71 31.88 -3.68 -1.91
CA GLU A 71 31.05 -3.65 -3.12
C GLU A 71 29.78 -2.82 -2.85
N GLU A 72 29.13 -2.30 -3.90
CA GLU A 72 27.86 -1.57 -3.76
C GLU A 72 26.79 -2.46 -3.11
N ARG A 73 26.54 -2.23 -1.81
CA ARG A 73 25.60 -3.01 -1.02
C ARG A 73 24.16 -2.71 -1.44
N THR A 74 23.53 -3.63 -2.16
CA THR A 74 22.11 -3.53 -2.50
C THR A 74 21.26 -4.00 -1.30
N PRO A 75 20.41 -3.14 -0.71
CA PRO A 75 19.62 -3.51 0.46
C PRO A 75 18.63 -4.62 0.13
N ARG A 76 18.72 -5.73 0.86
CA ARG A 76 17.81 -6.87 0.74
C ARG A 76 16.51 -6.57 1.49
N HIS A 77 15.39 -6.99 0.94
CA HIS A 77 14.07 -6.82 1.55
C HIS A 77 13.36 -8.17 1.63
N ARG A 78 12.55 -8.36 2.68
CA ARG A 78 11.53 -9.40 2.70
C ARG A 78 10.38 -8.92 1.81
N PRO A 79 9.97 -9.70 0.80
CA PRO A 79 8.94 -9.26 -0.13
C PRO A 79 7.58 -9.12 0.56
N MET A 80 6.73 -8.26 -0.01
CA MET A 80 5.34 -8.12 0.39
C MET A 80 4.58 -9.43 0.21
N GLN A 81 3.71 -9.76 1.17
CA GLN A 81 2.77 -10.88 1.03
C GLN A 81 1.62 -10.54 0.08
N ALA A 82 1.15 -9.30 0.14
CA ALA A 82 0.13 -8.76 -0.75
C ALA A 82 0.67 -8.59 -2.16
N LYS A 83 -0.19 -8.79 -3.16
CA LYS A 83 0.13 -8.66 -4.58
C LYS A 83 -0.78 -7.65 -5.26
N VAL A 84 -0.28 -7.07 -6.36
CA VAL A 84 -1.10 -6.25 -7.24
C VAL A 84 -2.25 -7.11 -7.79
N GLY A 85 -3.48 -6.59 -7.71
CA GLY A 85 -4.70 -7.28 -8.07
C GLY A 85 -5.41 -8.00 -6.92
N ASP A 86 -4.81 -8.08 -5.73
CA ASP A 86 -5.49 -8.61 -4.55
C ASP A 86 -6.55 -7.62 -4.04
N HIS A 87 -7.62 -8.18 -3.46
CA HIS A 87 -8.64 -7.39 -2.76
C HIS A 87 -8.26 -7.20 -1.29
N ALA A 88 -8.18 -5.95 -0.86
CA ALA A 88 -7.82 -5.56 0.50
C ALA A 88 -9.04 -5.09 1.30
N ILE A 89 -9.05 -5.45 2.58
CA ILE A 89 -9.94 -4.89 3.60
C ILE A 89 -9.05 -4.18 4.62
N PHE A 90 -9.31 -2.90 4.88
CA PHE A 90 -8.46 -2.09 5.74
C PHE A 90 -9.27 -1.09 6.56
N PHE A 91 -8.67 -0.58 7.64
CA PHE A 91 -9.29 0.45 8.45
C PHE A 91 -9.02 1.83 7.84
N ARG A 92 -10.08 2.61 7.61
CA ARG A 92 -9.97 3.96 7.04
C ARG A 92 -9.07 4.88 7.88
N LYS A 93 -9.19 4.78 9.21
CA LYS A 93 -8.36 5.55 10.18
C LYS A 93 -6.85 5.29 10.12
N ALA A 94 -6.44 4.16 9.53
CA ALA A 94 -5.03 3.78 9.41
C ALA A 94 -4.48 4.00 8.00
N ALA A 95 -5.35 4.34 7.04
CA ALA A 95 -4.98 4.67 5.69
C ALA A 95 -4.53 6.14 5.59
N VAL A 96 -3.80 6.43 4.52
CA VAL A 96 -3.41 7.79 4.12
C VAL A 96 -4.08 8.06 2.78
N GLU A 97 -4.90 9.10 2.73
CA GLU A 97 -5.62 9.59 1.54
C GLU A 97 -4.88 10.76 0.87
#